data_AF-G4YSX1-F1
#
_entry.id   AF-G4YSX1-F1
#
_cell.length_a   1.000
_cell.length_b   1.000
_cell.length_c   1.000
_cell.angle_alpha   90.00
_cell.angle_beta   90.00
_cell.angle_gamma   90.00
#
_symmetry.space_group_name_H-M   'P 1'
#
loop_
_entity.id
_entity.type
_entity.pdbx_description
1 polymer ?
#
loop_
_entity_poly.entity_id
_entity_poly.type
_entity_poly.pdbx_seq_one_letter_code
_entity_poly.pdbx_strand_id
1 'polypeptide(L)'
;MTAQRITEAAAAMFGDAPYVVVEIYKDGECSPLSGVQAFSSDQECHVAIDGTRFTSTLADTGDGDVVLYTDDKCGATGDDKTTMALSPKMLGDRNPCTDSAKYYSFNGPPPPPKSTPASTTPSSTPSTTTRTPTTPSSTPSSTTEAPTTTSTGSGTSDAASLFPTLTASLGLLAAAFGLLL
;
A
#
# COMPACT_ATOMS: atom_id res chain seq x y z
N MET A 1 18.26 21.80 -0.65
CA MET A 1 16.80 21.76 -0.43
C MET A 1 16.56 20.95 0.84
N THR A 2 15.95 21.56 1.85
CA THR A 2 15.47 20.84 3.04
C THR A 2 14.08 20.26 2.75
N ALA A 3 13.74 19.12 3.35
CA ALA A 3 12.46 18.44 3.11
C ALA A 3 11.23 19.35 3.29
N GLN A 4 11.31 20.30 4.22
CA GLN A 4 10.29 21.34 4.44
C GLN A 4 9.93 22.14 3.18
N ARG A 5 10.91 22.47 2.32
CA ARG A 5 10.65 23.20 1.06
C ARG A 5 9.90 22.35 0.03
N ILE A 6 10.12 21.04 0.05
CA ILE A 6 9.44 20.10 -0.85
C ILE A 6 7.97 19.98 -0.41
N THR A 7 7.71 19.89 0.90
CA THR A 7 6.34 19.85 1.43
C THR A 7 5.56 21.13 1.09
N GLU A 8 6.18 22.31 1.20
CA GLU A 8 5.58 23.59 0.78
C GLU A 8 5.26 23.61 -0.72
N ALA A 9 6.18 23.14 -1.57
CA ALA A 9 5.96 23.07 -3.00
C ALA A 9 4.85 22.07 -3.36
N ALA A 10 4.82 20.91 -2.71
CA ALA A 10 3.77 19.91 -2.88
C ALA A 10 2.40 20.48 -2.49
N ALA A 11 2.29 21.15 -1.33
CA ALA A 11 1.06 21.80 -0.92
C ALA A 11 0.57 22.85 -1.94
N ALA A 12 1.49 23.61 -2.55
CA ALA A 12 1.15 24.58 -3.59
C ALA A 12 0.70 23.91 -4.91
N MET A 13 1.24 22.74 -5.25
CA MET A 13 0.91 22.00 -6.47
C MET A 13 -0.41 21.22 -6.36
N PHE A 14 -0.60 20.53 -5.24
CA PHE A 14 -1.75 19.65 -5.02
C PHE A 14 -2.97 20.37 -4.43
N GLY A 15 -2.77 21.53 -3.78
CA GLY A 15 -3.85 22.27 -3.13
C GLY A 15 -4.53 21.41 -2.06
N ASP A 16 -5.84 21.21 -2.21
CA ASP A 16 -6.67 20.38 -1.31
C ASP A 16 -6.72 18.90 -1.73
N ALA A 17 -6.10 18.52 -2.87
CA ALA A 17 -6.09 17.13 -3.31
C ALA A 17 -5.24 16.25 -2.35
N PRO A 18 -5.61 14.99 -2.13
CA PRO A 18 -4.82 14.06 -1.32
C PRO A 18 -3.49 13.71 -1.99
N TYR A 19 -2.41 13.68 -1.22
CA TYR A 19 -1.09 13.30 -1.71
C TYR A 19 -0.23 12.66 -0.62
N VAL A 20 0.76 11.89 -1.06
CA VAL A 20 1.78 11.27 -0.20
C VAL A 20 3.14 11.90 -0.49
N VAL A 21 3.86 12.32 0.55
CA VAL A 21 5.28 12.69 0.47
C VAL A 21 6.13 11.57 1.04
N VAL A 22 7.16 11.18 0.31
CA VAL A 22 8.15 10.19 0.72
C VAL A 22 9.51 10.86 0.83
N GLU A 23 10.07 10.85 2.03
CA GLU A 23 11.47 11.18 2.26
C GLU A 23 12.29 9.90 2.17
N ILE A 24 13.29 9.90 1.28
CA ILE A 24 14.19 8.77 1.03
C ILE A 24 15.53 9.09 1.67
N TYR A 25 16.08 8.14 2.41
CA TYR A 25 17.34 8.28 3.15
C TYR A 25 18.39 7.29 2.65
N LYS A 26 19.66 7.55 2.97
CA LYS A 26 20.78 6.70 2.52
C LYS A 26 20.90 5.40 3.31
N ASP A 27 20.32 5.35 4.50
CA ASP A 27 20.37 4.23 5.43
C ASP A 27 19.05 4.06 6.20
N GLY A 28 18.94 2.94 6.90
CA GLY A 28 17.76 2.57 7.70
C GLY A 28 17.60 3.37 8.99
N GLU A 29 18.53 4.27 9.32
CA GLU A 29 18.42 5.18 10.46
C GLU A 29 17.69 6.48 10.07
N CYS A 30 17.30 6.61 8.79
CA CYS A 30 16.70 7.81 8.22
C CYS A 30 17.53 9.07 8.50
N SER A 31 18.85 8.95 8.29
CA SER A 31 19.76 10.09 8.28
C SER A 31 21.12 9.65 7.72
N PRO A 32 21.59 10.20 6.59
CA PRO A 32 21.17 11.48 5.99
C PRO A 32 20.09 11.34 4.91
N LEU A 33 19.33 12.43 4.72
CA LEU A 33 18.33 12.55 3.65
C LEU A 33 19.01 12.43 2.27
N SER A 34 18.45 11.57 1.42
CA SER A 34 18.90 11.32 0.05
C SER A 34 18.03 12.07 -0.97
N GLY A 35 16.71 12.06 -0.77
CA GLY A 35 15.76 12.69 -1.68
C GLY A 35 14.37 12.81 -1.08
N VAL A 36 13.49 13.54 -1.76
CA VAL A 36 12.08 13.66 -1.40
C VAL A 36 11.25 13.59 -2.68
N GLN A 37 10.16 12.84 -2.64
CA GLN A 37 9.23 12.68 -3.76
C GLN A 37 7.81 12.83 -3.25
N ALA A 38 6.91 13.36 -4.09
CA ALA A 38 5.50 13.51 -3.76
C ALA A 38 4.64 12.87 -4.85
N PHE A 39 3.59 12.17 -4.44
CA PHE A 39 2.71 11.40 -5.30
C PHE A 39 1.27 11.89 -5.11
N SER A 40 0.62 12.28 -6.21
CA SER A 40 -0.83 12.54 -6.20
C SER A 40 -1.58 11.25 -5.87
N SER A 41 -2.50 11.29 -4.92
CA SER A 41 -3.28 10.12 -4.48
C SER A 41 -4.69 10.10 -5.06
N ASP A 42 -4.81 10.47 -6.35
CA ASP A 42 -6.05 10.55 -7.13
C ASP A 42 -6.40 9.26 -7.89
N GLN A 43 -5.59 8.21 -7.73
CA GLN A 43 -5.71 6.93 -8.46
C GLN A 43 -5.52 7.04 -9.99
N GLU A 44 -5.06 8.19 -10.49
CA GLU A 44 -4.74 8.37 -11.90
C GLU A 44 -3.28 7.95 -12.18
N CYS A 45 -3.00 7.63 -13.45
CA CYS A 45 -1.66 7.25 -13.90
C CYS A 45 -0.83 8.50 -14.19
N HIS A 46 0.14 8.76 -13.32
CA HIS A 46 1.07 9.88 -13.43
C HIS A 46 2.43 9.45 -13.95
N VAL A 47 3.25 10.43 -14.32
CA VAL A 47 4.65 10.23 -14.71
C VAL A 47 5.55 11.02 -13.76
N ALA A 48 6.54 10.33 -13.19
CA ALA A 48 7.57 10.94 -12.37
C ALA A 48 8.62 11.64 -13.26
N ILE A 49 9.50 12.44 -12.65
CA ILE A 49 10.53 13.21 -13.36
C ILE A 49 11.52 12.30 -14.10
N ASP A 50 11.74 11.08 -13.61
CA ASP A 50 12.61 10.08 -14.23
C ASP A 50 11.91 9.26 -15.33
N GLY A 51 10.64 9.57 -15.64
CA GLY A 51 9.83 8.86 -16.63
C GLY A 51 9.07 7.66 -16.06
N THR A 52 9.28 7.29 -14.80
CA THR A 52 8.56 6.17 -14.17
C THR A 52 7.08 6.47 -14.08
N ARG A 53 6.22 5.50 -14.42
CA ARG A 53 4.78 5.62 -14.25
C ARG A 53 4.37 5.21 -12.86
N PHE A 54 3.41 5.93 -12.29
CA PHE A 54 2.91 5.62 -10.96
C PHE A 54 1.43 5.88 -10.78
N THR A 55 0.84 5.18 -9.82
CA THR A 55 -0.43 5.52 -9.19
C THR A 55 -0.21 5.59 -7.68
N SER A 56 -1.07 6.33 -6.98
CA SER A 56 -1.09 6.30 -5.51
C SER A 56 -2.51 6.42 -5.00
N THR A 57 -2.75 5.84 -3.83
CA THR A 57 -4.03 5.87 -3.14
C THR A 57 -3.84 6.27 -1.68
N LEU A 58 -4.87 6.94 -1.14
CA LEU A 58 -5.06 7.12 0.29
C LEU A 58 -6.52 6.76 0.59
N ALA A 59 -6.72 5.77 1.46
CA ALA A 59 -8.02 5.28 1.88
C ALA A 59 -8.54 6.02 3.11
N ASP A 60 -9.86 5.98 3.31
CA ASP A 60 -10.51 6.58 4.47
C ASP A 60 -10.05 5.98 5.81
N THR A 61 -9.54 4.76 5.77
CA THR A 61 -9.02 4.03 6.93
C THR A 61 -7.60 4.45 7.33
N GLY A 62 -6.98 5.38 6.59
CA GLY A 62 -5.66 5.94 6.88
C GLY A 62 -4.49 5.08 6.38
N ASP A 63 -4.78 4.08 5.56
CA ASP A 63 -3.85 3.29 4.76
C ASP A 63 -3.86 3.75 3.29
N GLY A 64 -2.98 3.21 2.47
CA GLY A 64 -2.88 3.52 1.06
C GLY A 64 -1.78 2.75 0.37
N ASP A 65 -1.43 3.19 -0.82
CA ASP A 65 -0.33 2.61 -1.58
C ASP A 65 0.31 3.60 -2.55
N VAL A 66 1.54 3.29 -2.95
CA VAL A 66 2.20 3.85 -4.13
C VAL A 66 2.60 2.68 -5.01
N VAL A 67 2.20 2.70 -6.27
CA VAL A 67 2.54 1.67 -7.26
C VAL A 67 3.40 2.30 -8.33
N LEU A 68 4.58 1.73 -8.56
CA LEU A 68 5.46 2.07 -9.67
C LEU A 68 5.36 1.00 -10.75
N TYR A 69 5.24 1.41 -12.01
CA TYR A 69 5.03 0.52 -13.15
C TYR A 69 6.23 0.58 -14.08
N THR A 70 6.54 -0.56 -14.70
CA THR A 70 7.57 -0.65 -15.74
C THR A 70 7.06 -0.23 -17.13
N ASP A 71 5.73 -0.19 -17.31
CA ASP A 71 5.08 0.21 -18.55
C ASP A 71 4.57 1.66 -18.52
N ASP A 72 4.36 2.23 -19.70
CA ASP A 72 3.95 3.63 -19.87
C ASP A 72 2.47 3.92 -19.55
N LYS A 73 1.66 2.91 -19.22
CA LYS A 73 0.21 3.02 -19.12
C LYS A 73 -0.35 2.61 -17.75
N CYS A 74 0.52 2.36 -16.77
CA CYS A 74 0.12 1.81 -15.48
C CYS A 74 -0.70 0.51 -15.60
N GLY A 75 -0.44 -0.29 -16.64
CA GLY A 75 -1.17 -1.51 -16.95
C GLY A 75 -0.45 -2.79 -16.51
N ALA A 76 0.81 -2.70 -16.09
CA ALA A 76 1.61 -3.83 -15.68
C ALA A 76 1.04 -4.56 -14.46
N THR A 77 1.29 -5.87 -14.43
CA THR A 77 0.76 -6.80 -13.42
C THR A 77 1.87 -7.71 -12.91
N GLY A 78 1.68 -8.31 -11.73
CA GLY A 78 2.69 -9.22 -11.16
C GLY A 78 3.99 -8.48 -10.87
N ASP A 79 5.10 -9.06 -11.32
CA ASP A 79 6.46 -8.55 -11.08
C ASP A 79 6.81 -7.31 -11.92
N ASP A 80 5.99 -6.97 -12.92
CA ASP A 80 6.17 -5.77 -13.75
C ASP A 80 5.68 -4.49 -13.07
N LYS A 81 5.31 -4.56 -11.78
CA LYS A 81 5.06 -3.39 -10.94
C LYS A 81 5.64 -3.59 -9.55
N THR A 82 5.98 -2.49 -8.90
CA THR A 82 6.37 -2.47 -7.48
C THR A 82 5.27 -1.78 -6.69
N THR A 83 4.66 -2.47 -5.74
CA THR A 83 3.64 -1.90 -4.85
C THR A 83 4.22 -1.67 -3.47
N MET A 84 4.19 -0.41 -3.03
CA MET A 84 4.57 0.01 -1.69
C MET A 84 3.29 0.22 -0.87
N ALA A 85 2.93 -0.76 -0.05
CA ALA A 85 1.77 -0.65 0.83
C ALA A 85 2.06 0.29 2.00
N LEU A 86 1.20 1.29 2.20
CA LEU A 86 1.30 2.28 3.26
C LEU A 86 0.29 1.94 4.36
N SER A 87 0.77 1.36 5.47
CA SER A 87 -0.10 1.09 6.61
C SER A 87 -0.34 2.35 7.46
N PRO A 88 -1.40 2.39 8.29
CA PRO A 88 -1.66 3.55 9.14
C PRO A 88 -0.53 3.84 10.14
N LYS A 89 0.25 2.81 10.51
CA LYS A 89 1.44 2.96 11.35
C LYS A 89 2.55 3.76 10.66
N MET A 90 2.69 3.60 9.34
CA MET A 90 3.67 4.32 8.51
C MET A 90 3.33 5.79 8.39
N LEU A 91 2.02 6.08 8.26
CA LEU A 91 1.49 7.43 8.01
C LEU A 91 1.14 8.22 9.28
N GLY A 92 1.14 7.59 10.45
CA GLY A 92 0.76 8.24 11.72
C GLY A 92 1.77 9.29 12.21
N ASP A 93 1.42 9.99 13.31
CA ASP A 93 2.07 11.20 13.89
C ASP A 93 3.58 11.12 14.22
N ARG A 94 4.22 9.98 14.05
CA ARG A 94 5.65 9.79 14.29
C ARG A 94 6.44 9.48 13.03
N ASN A 95 5.76 9.17 11.93
CA ASN A 95 6.31 8.81 10.62
C ASN A 95 7.60 7.97 10.79
N PRO A 96 7.47 6.72 11.29
CA PRO A 96 8.62 5.90 11.61
C PRO A 96 9.51 5.71 10.39
N CYS A 97 10.81 5.57 10.62
CA CYS A 97 11.72 5.14 9.57
C CYS A 97 11.42 3.69 9.21
N THR A 98 11.05 3.45 7.96
CA THR A 98 10.79 2.11 7.44
C THR A 98 11.53 1.97 6.13
N ASP A 99 12.41 0.97 6.05
CA ASP A 99 13.18 0.66 4.85
C ASP A 99 13.92 1.88 4.25
N SER A 100 14.52 2.70 5.12
CA SER A 100 15.21 3.95 4.75
C SER A 100 14.29 5.04 4.20
N ALA A 101 13.00 5.01 4.52
CA ALA A 101 12.04 6.01 4.12
C ALA A 101 11.12 6.47 5.26
N LYS A 102 10.62 7.70 5.16
CA LYS A 102 9.50 8.22 5.96
C LYS A 102 8.38 8.68 5.04
N TYR A 103 7.15 8.41 5.45
CA TYR A 103 5.95 8.62 4.64
C TYR A 103 5.03 9.58 5.36
N TYR A 104 4.53 10.56 4.62
CA TYR A 104 3.65 11.60 5.13
C TYR A 104 2.44 11.68 4.22
N SER A 105 1.24 11.57 4.79
CA SER A 105 0.00 11.80 4.06
C SER A 105 -0.51 13.21 4.33
N PHE A 106 -1.05 13.84 3.29
CA PHE A 106 -1.63 15.18 3.35
C PHE A 106 -2.98 15.17 2.66
N ASN A 107 -3.92 15.95 3.20
CA ASN A 107 -5.30 16.05 2.73
C ASN A 107 -6.01 14.69 2.56
N GLY A 108 -5.46 13.64 3.18
CA GLY A 108 -6.13 12.35 3.26
C GLY A 108 -7.41 12.48 4.09
N PRO A 109 -8.36 11.55 3.90
CA PRO A 109 -9.56 11.54 4.73
C PRO A 109 -9.14 11.47 6.22
N PRO A 110 -9.89 12.13 7.12
CA PRO A 110 -9.57 12.09 8.55
C PRO A 110 -9.46 10.62 9.01
N PRO A 111 -8.40 10.24 9.75
CA PRO A 111 -8.29 8.87 10.23
C PRO A 111 -9.52 8.51 11.06
N PRO A 112 -10.00 7.25 11.00
CA PRO A 112 -11.19 6.86 11.75
C PRO A 112 -10.95 7.17 13.23
N PRO A 113 -11.97 7.70 13.95
CA PRO A 113 -11.83 8.03 15.35
C PRO A 113 -11.35 6.80 16.11
N LYS A 114 -10.26 6.95 16.86
CA LYS A 114 -9.69 5.87 17.67
C LYS A 114 -10.76 5.35 18.61
N SER A 115 -11.33 4.19 18.32
CA SER A 115 -12.32 3.53 19.18
C SER A 115 -11.71 3.37 20.56
N THR A 116 -12.15 4.21 21.51
CA THR A 116 -11.80 4.03 22.91
C THR A 116 -12.43 2.69 23.32
N PRO A 117 -11.68 1.73 23.88
CA PRO A 117 -12.27 0.46 24.29
C PRO A 117 -13.42 0.73 25.25
N ALA A 118 -14.64 0.35 24.85
CA ALA A 118 -15.77 0.36 25.76
C ALA A 118 -15.42 -0.60 26.91
N SER A 119 -15.40 -0.07 28.13
CA SER A 119 -15.22 -0.87 29.35
C SER A 119 -16.39 -1.84 29.47
N THR A 120 -16.23 -3.06 28.96
CA THR A 120 -17.21 -4.13 29.08
C THR A 120 -17.21 -4.65 30.51
N THR A 121 -18.15 -4.15 31.31
CA THR A 121 -18.60 -4.83 32.52
C THR A 121 -19.20 -6.18 32.11
N PRO A 122 -18.74 -7.32 32.67
CA PRO A 122 -19.28 -8.62 32.29
C PRO A 122 -20.66 -8.82 32.92
N SER A 123 -21.70 -8.88 32.09
CA SER A 123 -23.02 -9.36 32.51
C SER A 123 -23.16 -10.83 32.09
N SER A 124 -23.06 -11.73 33.07
CA SER A 124 -23.34 -13.15 32.91
C SER A 124 -24.83 -13.37 32.70
N THR A 125 -25.22 -14.02 31.60
CA THR A 125 -26.58 -14.56 31.44
C THR A 125 -26.48 -15.94 30.78
N PRO A 126 -27.06 -16.99 31.39
CA PRO A 126 -26.82 -18.38 30.98
C PRO A 126 -27.70 -18.81 29.80
N SER A 127 -27.10 -19.53 28.85
CA SER A 127 -27.77 -20.17 27.72
C SER A 127 -28.54 -21.42 28.17
N THR A 128 -29.85 -21.46 27.91
CA THR A 128 -30.66 -22.67 28.11
C THR A 128 -30.91 -23.35 26.77
N THR A 129 -30.54 -24.63 26.70
CA THR A 129 -30.75 -25.56 25.57
C THR A 129 -32.20 -26.01 25.50
N THR A 130 -32.78 -26.14 24.29
CA THR A 130 -33.88 -27.09 24.06
C THR A 130 -33.84 -27.65 22.64
N ARG A 131 -33.60 -28.97 22.54
CA ARG A 131 -33.79 -29.80 21.34
C ARG A 131 -35.28 -30.12 21.18
N THR A 132 -35.76 -30.37 19.96
CA THR A 132 -36.77 -31.40 19.65
C THR A 132 -36.82 -31.69 18.13
N PRO A 133 -37.13 -32.94 17.68
CA PRO A 133 -36.78 -33.51 16.37
C PRO A 133 -37.99 -33.76 15.44
N THR A 134 -37.75 -34.05 14.16
CA THR A 134 -38.58 -35.00 13.36
C THR A 134 -37.87 -35.42 12.05
N THR A 135 -38.01 -36.71 11.73
CA THR A 135 -37.42 -37.46 10.60
C THR A 135 -38.49 -37.70 9.49
N PRO A 136 -38.25 -38.54 8.46
CA PRO A 136 -37.99 -38.23 7.04
C PRO A 136 -39.20 -38.42 6.10
N SER A 137 -39.09 -38.11 4.79
CA SER A 137 -39.54 -38.99 3.68
C SER A 137 -39.33 -38.42 2.26
N SER A 138 -38.87 -39.32 1.37
CA SER A 138 -39.09 -39.52 -0.10
C SER A 138 -38.56 -38.57 -1.21
N THR A 139 -37.55 -39.12 -1.91
CA THR A 139 -37.05 -39.06 -3.32
C THR A 139 -38.20 -39.24 -4.39
N PRO A 140 -38.05 -39.04 -5.74
CA PRO A 140 -36.82 -39.18 -6.55
C PRO A 140 -36.55 -38.35 -7.84
N SER A 141 -35.26 -38.42 -8.23
CA SER A 141 -34.60 -38.55 -9.56
C SER A 141 -34.87 -37.63 -10.76
N SER A 142 -33.77 -37.06 -11.29
CA SER A 142 -33.16 -37.27 -12.64
C SER A 142 -32.23 -36.07 -12.96
N THR A 143 -31.11 -36.10 -13.69
CA THR A 143 -30.30 -37.08 -14.42
C THR A 143 -29.09 -36.31 -14.99
N THR A 144 -27.85 -36.86 -14.89
CA THR A 144 -26.73 -36.82 -15.88
C THR A 144 -26.10 -35.45 -16.24
N GLU A 145 -24.80 -35.22 -16.42
CA GLU A 145 -23.58 -36.03 -16.58
C GLU A 145 -22.37 -35.16 -16.18
N ALA A 146 -21.28 -35.80 -15.74
CA ALA A 146 -19.94 -35.21 -15.74
C ALA A 146 -19.32 -35.32 -17.15
N PRO A 147 -18.17 -34.67 -17.42
CA PRO A 147 -16.97 -35.47 -17.27
C PRO A 147 -15.80 -34.78 -16.57
N THR A 148 -15.00 -35.67 -16.02
CA THR A 148 -13.73 -35.57 -15.32
C THR A 148 -12.61 -34.99 -16.17
N THR A 149 -11.71 -34.22 -15.56
CA THR A 149 -10.26 -34.38 -15.80
C THR A 149 -9.46 -34.12 -14.53
N THR A 150 -8.79 -35.19 -14.10
CA THR A 150 -7.73 -35.27 -13.10
C THR A 150 -6.45 -34.59 -13.59
N SER A 151 -5.75 -33.87 -12.72
CA SER A 151 -4.28 -33.92 -12.69
C SER A 151 -3.77 -33.65 -11.28
N THR A 152 -3.06 -34.64 -10.78
CA THR A 152 -2.29 -34.68 -9.54
C THR A 152 -0.90 -34.13 -9.80
N GLY A 153 -0.34 -33.35 -8.87
CA GLY A 153 1.07 -32.98 -8.92
C GLY A 153 1.54 -32.32 -7.62
N SER A 154 2.00 -33.14 -6.68
CA SER A 154 2.76 -32.74 -5.49
C SER A 154 4.08 -32.05 -5.87
N GLY A 155 4.48 -31.07 -5.06
CA GLY A 155 5.83 -30.53 -5.03
C GLY A 155 6.09 -29.78 -3.73
N THR A 156 6.57 -30.48 -2.71
CA THR A 156 7.25 -29.92 -1.55
C THR A 156 8.62 -29.41 -1.98
N SER A 157 9.04 -28.20 -1.56
CA SER A 157 10.43 -27.87 -1.25
C SER A 157 10.53 -26.47 -0.64
N ASP A 158 11.56 -26.35 0.18
CA ASP A 158 11.80 -25.44 1.28
C ASP A 158 12.26 -24.01 0.94
N ALA A 159 12.39 -23.25 2.03
CA ALA A 159 12.93 -21.91 2.20
C ALA A 159 14.18 -21.56 1.38
N ALA A 160 14.19 -20.33 0.85
CA ALA A 160 15.30 -19.37 0.84
C ALA A 160 14.73 -18.05 0.27
N SER A 161 14.76 -16.93 1.00
CA SER A 161 15.77 -15.88 0.83
C SER A 161 16.07 -15.61 -0.64
N LEU A 162 15.87 -14.37 -1.11
CA LEU A 162 16.80 -13.64 -1.99
C LEU A 162 16.21 -12.25 -2.34
N PHE A 163 16.72 -11.25 -1.63
CA PHE A 163 16.72 -9.86 -2.08
C PHE A 163 17.56 -9.75 -3.36
N PRO A 164 17.13 -9.04 -4.41
CA PRO A 164 18.07 -8.51 -5.37
C PRO A 164 18.71 -7.24 -4.78
N THR A 165 20.02 -7.31 -4.55
CA THR A 165 20.90 -6.18 -4.23
C THR A 165 20.78 -5.10 -5.31
N LEU A 166 20.30 -3.92 -4.93
CA LEU A 166 20.24 -2.73 -5.78
C LEU A 166 21.65 -2.11 -5.86
N THR A 167 22.53 -2.74 -6.65
CA THR A 167 23.76 -2.10 -7.14
C THR A 167 23.54 -1.66 -8.57
N ALA A 168 23.02 -0.45 -8.74
CA ALA A 168 23.02 0.24 -10.02
C ALA A 168 23.38 1.72 -9.79
N SER A 169 24.66 2.01 -10.04
CA SER A 169 25.22 3.27 -10.54
C SER A 169 24.75 4.60 -9.91
N LEU A 170 25.64 5.15 -9.08
CA LEU A 170 25.84 6.60 -8.97
C LEU A 170 26.07 7.18 -10.36
N GLY A 171 25.04 7.83 -10.91
CA GLY A 171 25.15 8.76 -12.04
C GLY A 171 24.87 10.17 -11.54
N LEU A 172 25.91 11.00 -11.46
CA LEU A 172 25.79 12.45 -11.28
C LEU A 172 24.88 13.01 -12.39
N LEU A 173 23.84 13.77 -12.02
CA LEU A 173 23.48 14.95 -12.80
C LEU A 173 23.34 16.17 -11.90
N ALA A 174 24.31 17.05 -12.09
CA ALA A 174 24.37 18.39 -11.59
C ALA A 174 23.22 19.25 -12.12
N ALA A 175 22.91 20.28 -11.35
CA ALA A 175 21.89 21.28 -11.58
C ALA A 175 21.89 21.87 -13.01
N ALA A 176 20.68 22.00 -13.55
CA ALA A 176 20.36 22.97 -14.59
C ALA A 176 19.00 23.61 -14.26
N PHE A 177 19.02 24.67 -13.45
CA PHE A 177 17.97 25.68 -13.50
C PHE A 177 18.60 26.96 -14.04
N GLY A 178 18.51 27.08 -15.36
CA GLY A 178 18.63 28.34 -16.06
C GLY A 178 17.35 29.14 -15.89
N LEU A 179 17.49 30.31 -15.28
CA LEU A 179 16.91 31.58 -15.68
C LEU A 179 15.77 31.52 -16.72
N LEU A 180 14.53 31.74 -16.29
CA LEU A 180 13.58 32.56 -17.05
C LEU A 180 12.53 33.16 -16.11
N LEU A 181 12.59 34.50 -16.02
CA LEU A 181 11.74 35.48 -15.35
C LEU A 181 11.86 35.59 -13.83
#